data_AF-A0A9E5R9U7-F1
#
_entry.id   AF-A0A9E5R9U7-F1
#
_cell.length_a   1.000
_cell.length_b   1.000
_cell.length_c   1.000
_cell.angle_alpha   90.00
_cell.angle_beta   90.00
_cell.angle_gamma   90.00
#
_symmetry.space_group_name_H-M   'P 1'
#
loop_
_entity.id
_entity.type
_entity.pdbx_description
1 polymer ?
#
loop_
_entity_poly.entity_id
_entity_poly.type
_entity_poly.pdbx_seq_one_letter_code
_entity_poly.pdbx_strand_id
1 'polypeptide(L)'
;MAEALYITKILVHVLCDVPIMPRTDANPTPHRPRWYTEAARLLFLDERVKDHPARVISEKLYPHLMEDAIQHGFQMVVTVLNEDLGSPQERVSYAQDVVSALRTGGPLNFGQVYLPLIVAGIIANTRVVMPRENVRESLFALGKAKDHRRAEQNEDNAFIFKMIEELTDREMGMDNF
;
A
#
# COMPACT_ATOMS: atom_id res chain seq x y z
N MET A 1 14.34 -7.50 -0.23
CA MET A 1 14.61 -6.04 -0.38
C MET A 1 13.65 -5.37 -1.37
N ALA A 2 13.35 -5.96 -2.52
CA ALA A 2 12.41 -5.38 -3.49
C ALA A 2 10.99 -5.15 -2.95
N GLU A 3 10.41 -6.10 -2.20
CA GLU A 3 9.06 -5.94 -1.63
C GLU A 3 8.92 -4.68 -0.77
N ALA A 4 9.92 -4.42 0.08
CA ALA A 4 9.93 -3.24 0.95
C ALA A 4 9.92 -1.92 0.16
N LEU A 5 10.54 -1.89 -1.03
CA LEU A 5 10.50 -0.72 -1.91
C LEU A 5 9.08 -0.44 -2.38
N TYR A 6 8.35 -1.45 -2.86
CA TYR A 6 6.98 -1.28 -3.34
C TYR A 6 5.99 -0.95 -2.21
N ILE A 7 6.16 -1.56 -1.04
CA ILE A 7 5.42 -1.16 0.17
C ILE A 7 5.72 0.31 0.49
N THR A 8 6.98 0.72 0.42
CA THR A 8 7.36 2.13 0.66
C THR A 8 6.72 3.07 -0.36
N LYS A 9 6.67 2.69 -1.64
CA LYS A 9 6.02 3.50 -2.68
C LYS A 9 4.55 3.74 -2.40
N ILE A 10 3.78 2.72 -2.01
CA ILE A 10 2.37 2.92 -1.67
C ILE A 10 2.20 3.78 -0.41
N LEU A 11 3.07 3.61 0.61
CA LEU A 11 3.05 4.47 1.80
C LEU A 11 3.36 5.94 1.46
N VAL A 12 4.36 6.19 0.60
CA VAL A 12 4.70 7.54 0.13
C VAL A 12 3.56 8.11 -0.71
N HIS A 13 2.97 7.33 -1.60
CA HIS A 13 1.81 7.76 -2.39
C HIS A 13 0.64 8.18 -1.48
N VAL A 14 0.40 7.45 -0.39
CA VAL A 14 -0.65 7.81 0.59
C VAL A 14 -0.32 9.07 1.38
N LEU A 15 0.95 9.31 1.70
CA LEU A 15 1.39 10.52 2.38
C LEU A 15 1.31 11.76 1.49
N CYS A 16 1.62 11.63 0.20
CA CYS A 16 1.74 12.75 -0.73
C CYS A 16 0.45 13.05 -1.51
N ASP A 17 -0.23 12.01 -1.98
CA ASP A 17 -1.18 12.12 -3.09
C ASP A 17 -2.60 11.66 -2.75
N VAL A 18 -2.88 11.13 -1.56
CA VAL A 18 -4.26 10.79 -1.20
C VAL A 18 -4.95 12.07 -0.73
N PRO A 19 -5.80 12.70 -1.58
CA PRO A 19 -6.58 13.83 -1.13
C PRO A 19 -7.53 13.37 -0.03
N ILE A 20 -8.02 14.35 0.73
CA ILE A 20 -9.22 14.18 1.55
C ILE A 20 -10.33 13.68 0.60
N MET A 21 -10.62 12.37 0.62
CA MET A 21 -11.44 11.76 -0.42
C MET A 21 -12.86 12.32 -0.33
N PRO A 22 -13.44 12.82 -1.44
CA PRO A 22 -14.87 13.06 -1.48
C PRO A 22 -15.59 11.71 -1.50
N ARG A 23 -16.43 11.45 -0.51
CA ARG A 23 -17.42 10.36 -0.64
C ARG A 23 -18.49 10.80 -1.63
N THR A 24 -18.97 9.85 -2.42
CA THR A 24 -20.12 9.98 -3.31
C THR A 24 -21.45 9.89 -2.54
N ASP A 25 -21.51 10.42 -1.30
CA ASP A 25 -22.72 10.51 -0.50
C ASP A 25 -23.34 11.91 -0.57
N ALA A 26 -24.64 11.99 -0.33
CA ALA A 26 -25.44 13.23 -0.44
C ALA A 26 -25.03 14.33 0.55
N ASN A 27 -24.03 14.07 1.41
CA ASN A 27 -23.51 15.00 2.38
C ASN A 27 -21.98 14.77 2.50
N PRO A 28 -21.16 15.41 1.64
CA PRO A 28 -19.74 15.09 1.53
C PRO A 28 -18.98 15.69 2.72
N THR A 29 -18.96 14.99 3.84
CA THR A 29 -17.98 15.27 4.89
C THR A 29 -16.61 14.86 4.34
N PRO A 30 -15.62 15.77 4.28
CA PRO A 30 -14.31 15.43 3.75
C PRO A 30 -13.68 14.31 4.59
N HIS A 31 -13.50 13.11 4.03
CA HIS A 31 -12.91 11.99 4.76
C HIS A 31 -11.38 12.14 4.75
N ARG A 32 -10.82 12.49 5.90
CA ARG A 32 -9.38 12.61 6.09
C ARG A 32 -8.76 11.23 6.33
N PRO A 33 -7.58 10.93 5.76
CA PRO A 33 -6.83 9.73 6.12
C PRO A 33 -6.65 9.61 7.63
N ARG A 34 -6.61 8.38 8.15
CA ARG A 34 -6.43 8.10 9.57
C ARG A 34 -5.08 8.64 10.06
N TRP A 35 -4.03 8.47 9.26
CA TRP A 35 -2.70 8.97 9.58
C TRP A 35 -2.71 10.48 9.79
N TYR A 36 -3.43 11.23 8.95
CA TYR A 36 -3.50 12.69 9.02
C TYR A 36 -4.27 13.14 10.27
N THR A 37 -5.39 12.47 10.55
CA THR A 37 -6.21 12.77 11.73
C THR A 37 -5.42 12.55 13.02
N GLU A 38 -4.67 11.46 13.11
CA GLU A 38 -3.85 11.19 14.28
C GLU A 38 -2.63 12.12 14.36
N ALA A 39 -1.99 12.46 13.23
CA ALA A 39 -0.90 13.43 13.21
C ALA A 39 -1.35 14.81 13.70
N ALA A 40 -2.50 15.30 13.23
CA ALA A 40 -3.08 16.57 13.67
C ALA A 40 -3.40 16.55 15.17
N ARG A 41 -3.93 15.43 15.68
CA ARG A 41 -4.19 15.25 17.10
C ARG A 41 -2.90 15.29 17.92
N LEU A 42 -1.85 14.58 17.50
CA LEU A 42 -0.57 14.57 18.19
C LEU A 42 0.06 15.96 18.24
N LEU A 43 0.04 16.69 17.13
CA LEU A 43 0.54 18.08 17.07
C LEU A 43 -0.24 19.03 17.97
N PHE A 44 -1.56 18.84 18.08
CA PHE A 44 -2.40 19.63 18.98
C PHE A 44 -2.10 19.36 20.46
N LEU A 45 -1.78 18.12 20.81
CA LEU A 45 -1.49 17.71 22.19
C LEU A 45 -0.05 18.03 22.61
N ASP A 46 0.91 17.91 21.69
CA ASP A 46 2.32 18.20 21.94
C ASP A 46 2.98 18.74 20.67
N GLU A 47 3.33 20.03 20.68
CA GLU A 47 3.91 20.66 19.49
C GLU A 47 5.34 20.16 19.21
N ARG A 48 6.06 19.64 20.21
CA ARG A 48 7.45 19.13 20.08
C ARG A 48 7.56 17.94 19.13
N VAL A 49 6.43 17.30 18.84
CA VAL A 49 6.27 16.22 17.87
C VAL A 49 6.77 16.65 16.48
N LYS A 50 6.65 17.95 16.14
CA LYS A 50 7.14 18.51 14.86
C LYS A 50 8.65 18.46 14.70
N ASP A 51 9.41 18.39 15.79
CA ASP A 51 10.87 18.40 15.78
C ASP A 51 11.44 17.00 15.48
N HIS A 52 10.59 15.96 15.56
CA HIS A 52 10.99 14.56 15.36
C HIS A 52 10.03 13.79 14.44
N PRO A 53 9.73 14.28 13.23
CA PRO A 53 8.67 13.73 12.38
C PRO A 53 8.91 12.27 11.99
N ALA A 54 10.15 11.89 11.66
CA ALA A 54 10.48 10.53 11.29
C ALA A 54 10.15 9.51 12.40
N ARG A 55 10.52 9.85 13.65
CA ARG A 55 10.25 9.01 14.82
C ARG A 55 8.75 8.88 15.08
N VAL A 56 8.03 9.99 14.96
CA VAL A 56 6.57 10.02 15.17
C VAL A 56 5.86 9.19 14.11
N ILE A 57 6.30 9.29 12.85
CA ILE A 57 5.76 8.47 11.77
C ILE A 57 5.99 7.00 12.07
N SER A 58 7.22 6.58 12.38
CA SER A 58 7.53 5.15 12.61
C SER A 58 6.87 4.57 13.86
N GLU A 59 6.80 5.32 14.96
CA GLU A 59 6.33 4.78 16.25
C GLU A 59 4.83 4.97 16.50
N LYS A 60 4.22 6.03 15.95
CA LYS A 60 2.84 6.42 16.26
C LYS A 60 1.92 6.36 15.06
N LEU A 61 2.36 6.84 13.90
CA LEU A 61 1.50 6.95 12.73
C LEU A 61 1.55 5.73 11.82
N TYR A 62 2.60 4.91 11.91
CA TYR A 62 2.83 3.79 11.00
C TYR A 62 1.63 2.81 10.92
N PRO A 63 0.97 2.42 12.02
CA PRO A 63 -0.23 1.59 11.93
C PRO A 63 -1.37 2.26 11.15
N HIS A 64 -1.60 3.56 11.38
CA HIS A 64 -2.64 4.31 10.70
C HIS A 64 -2.34 4.48 9.22
N LEU A 65 -1.06 4.77 8.89
CA LEU A 65 -0.59 4.87 7.53
C LEU A 65 -0.72 3.54 6.78
N MET A 66 -0.44 2.43 7.46
CA MET A 66 -0.60 1.09 6.88
C MET A 66 -2.08 0.77 6.60
N GLU A 67 -2.99 1.10 7.51
CA GLU A 67 -4.43 0.93 7.27
C GLU A 67 -4.90 1.75 6.06
N ASP A 68 -4.50 3.03 5.99
CA ASP A 68 -4.83 3.91 4.87
C ASP A 68 -4.23 3.37 3.55
N ALA A 69 -3.00 2.85 3.58
CA ALA A 69 -2.34 2.26 2.41
C ALA A 69 -3.01 0.99 1.93
N ILE A 70 -3.48 0.13 2.84
CA ILE A 70 -4.23 -1.08 2.46
C ILE A 70 -5.55 -0.71 1.80
N GLN A 71 -6.31 0.22 2.40
CA GLN A 71 -7.60 0.65 1.84
C GLN A 71 -7.43 1.35 0.49
N HIS A 72 -6.48 2.27 0.39
CA HIS A 72 -6.16 2.94 -0.87
C HIS A 72 -5.65 1.95 -1.90
N GLY A 73 -4.80 1.01 -1.50
CA GLY A 73 -4.30 -0.05 -2.34
C GLY A 73 -5.41 -0.90 -2.95
N PHE A 74 -6.37 -1.36 -2.15
CA PHE A 74 -7.56 -2.04 -2.68
C PHE A 74 -8.31 -1.19 -3.70
N GLN A 75 -8.52 0.10 -3.42
CA GLN A 75 -9.19 0.99 -4.36
C GLN A 75 -8.42 1.12 -5.69
N MET A 76 -7.10 1.25 -5.63
CA MET A 76 -6.24 1.30 -6.82
C MET A 76 -6.32 0.01 -7.63
N VAL A 77 -6.23 -1.14 -6.97
CA VAL A 77 -6.28 -2.45 -7.64
C VAL A 77 -7.64 -2.67 -8.31
N VAL A 78 -8.74 -2.41 -7.62
CA VAL A 78 -10.09 -2.51 -8.20
C VAL A 78 -10.24 -1.57 -9.40
N THR A 79 -9.70 -0.35 -9.32
CA THR A 79 -9.81 0.64 -10.40
C THR A 79 -8.99 0.25 -11.63
N VAL A 80 -7.79 -0.31 -11.44
CA VAL A 80 -6.85 -0.61 -12.53
C VAL A 80 -7.11 -1.98 -13.16
N LEU A 81 -7.47 -2.97 -12.35
CA LEU A 81 -7.62 -4.36 -12.78
C LEU A 81 -9.09 -4.78 -12.92
N ASN A 82 -10.04 -3.96 -12.47
CA ASN A 82 -11.48 -4.27 -12.51
C ASN A 82 -11.83 -5.60 -11.81
N GLU A 83 -11.08 -5.96 -10.77
CA GLU A 83 -11.27 -7.15 -9.96
C GLU A 83 -12.20 -6.87 -8.78
N ASP A 84 -13.05 -7.86 -8.42
CA ASP A 84 -13.84 -7.80 -7.19
C ASP A 84 -13.01 -8.31 -6.00
N LEU A 85 -12.52 -7.37 -5.19
CA LEU A 85 -11.73 -7.65 -3.99
C LEU A 85 -12.56 -7.59 -2.71
N GLY A 86 -13.83 -7.99 -2.82
CA GLY A 86 -14.77 -8.04 -1.71
C GLY A 86 -15.42 -6.68 -1.39
N SER A 87 -16.34 -6.72 -0.45
CA SER A 87 -17.11 -5.58 0.03
C SER A 87 -16.24 -4.55 0.78
N PRO A 88 -16.69 -3.29 0.92
CA PRO A 88 -16.00 -2.29 1.73
C PRO A 88 -15.74 -2.75 3.16
N GLN A 89 -16.67 -3.48 3.77
CA GLN A 89 -16.55 -4.00 5.14
C GLN A 89 -15.45 -5.07 5.24
N GLU A 90 -15.37 -5.98 4.27
CA GLU A 90 -14.32 -7.00 4.23
C GLU A 90 -12.93 -6.37 4.09
N ARG A 91 -12.80 -5.34 3.25
CA ARG A 91 -11.53 -4.61 3.09
C ARG A 91 -11.11 -3.87 4.36
N VAL A 92 -12.07 -3.32 5.11
CA VAL A 92 -11.80 -2.70 6.42
C VAL A 92 -11.35 -3.74 7.44
N SER A 93 -12.04 -4.89 7.53
CA SER A 93 -11.66 -6.00 8.41
C SER A 93 -10.26 -6.50 8.08
N TYR A 94 -9.99 -6.71 6.79
CA TYR A 94 -8.69 -7.13 6.30
C TYR A 94 -7.57 -6.17 6.73
N ALA A 95 -7.76 -4.86 6.55
CA ALA A 95 -6.77 -3.86 6.96
C ALA A 95 -6.51 -3.91 8.47
N GLN A 96 -7.56 -4.08 9.27
CA GLN A 96 -7.45 -4.21 10.73
C GLN A 96 -6.69 -5.49 11.13
N ASP A 97 -6.95 -6.61 10.46
CA ASP A 97 -6.27 -7.88 10.71
C ASP A 97 -4.76 -7.79 10.41
N VAL A 98 -4.40 -7.19 9.27
CA VAL A 98 -2.99 -6.97 8.89
C VAL A 98 -2.29 -6.07 9.91
N VAL A 99 -2.91 -4.96 10.31
CA VAL A 99 -2.31 -4.03 11.28
C VAL A 99 -2.24 -4.65 12.68
N SER A 100 -3.23 -5.46 13.07
CA SER A 100 -3.19 -6.23 14.31
C SER A 100 -2.03 -7.23 14.33
N ALA A 101 -1.82 -7.96 13.23
CA ALA A 101 -0.69 -8.87 13.08
C ALA A 101 0.65 -8.12 13.18
N LEU A 102 0.80 -6.97 12.50
CA LEU A 102 2.00 -6.14 12.60
C LEU A 102 2.27 -5.63 14.01
N ARG A 103 1.23 -5.22 14.75
CA ARG A 103 1.36 -4.72 16.14
C ARG A 103 1.74 -5.81 17.13
N THR A 104 1.26 -7.03 16.92
CA THR A 104 1.51 -8.18 17.79
C THR A 104 2.78 -8.94 17.43
N GLY A 105 3.45 -8.55 16.32
CA GLY A 105 4.59 -9.29 15.78
C GLY A 105 4.20 -10.63 15.16
N GLY A 106 2.92 -10.79 14.80
CA GLY A 106 2.42 -11.98 14.13
C GLY A 106 2.89 -12.07 12.67
N PRO A 107 2.95 -13.30 12.11
CA PRO A 107 3.32 -13.49 10.71
C PRO A 107 2.23 -12.94 9.79
N LEU A 108 2.64 -12.28 8.70
CA LEU A 108 1.76 -11.94 7.59
C LEU A 108 1.86 -13.01 6.51
N ASN A 109 0.71 -13.42 5.98
CA ASN A 109 0.68 -14.34 4.84
C ASN A 109 0.99 -13.61 3.52
N PHE A 110 1.24 -14.38 2.46
CA PHE A 110 1.52 -13.84 1.13
C PHE A 110 0.44 -12.86 0.66
N GLY A 111 -0.84 -13.26 0.72
CA GLY A 111 -1.95 -12.44 0.26
C GLY A 111 -2.05 -11.10 0.99
N GLN A 112 -1.89 -11.11 2.31
CA GLN A 112 -1.90 -9.94 3.22
C GLN A 112 -0.92 -8.85 2.81
N VAL A 113 0.26 -9.25 2.33
CA VAL A 113 1.29 -8.31 1.90
C VAL A 113 1.14 -7.99 0.41
N TYR A 114 0.95 -9.01 -0.42
CA TYR A 114 1.11 -8.84 -1.85
C TYR A 114 -0.07 -8.12 -2.48
N LEU A 115 -1.30 -8.47 -2.11
CA LEU A 115 -2.49 -7.95 -2.81
C LEU A 115 -2.68 -6.43 -2.61
N PRO A 116 -2.84 -5.90 -1.39
CA PRO A 116 -3.09 -4.48 -1.25
C PRO A 116 -1.82 -3.63 -1.20
N LEU A 117 -0.65 -4.18 -0.84
CA LEU A 117 0.57 -3.36 -0.69
C LEU A 117 1.51 -3.47 -1.89
N ILE A 118 1.85 -4.68 -2.32
CA ILE A 118 2.79 -4.85 -3.44
C ILE A 118 2.14 -4.49 -4.76
N VAL A 119 0.98 -5.07 -5.10
CA VAL A 119 0.28 -4.76 -6.36
C VAL A 119 -0.04 -3.27 -6.45
N ALA A 120 -0.56 -2.67 -5.38
CA ALA A 120 -0.79 -1.23 -5.35
C ALA A 120 0.51 -0.41 -5.43
N GLY A 121 1.60 -0.88 -4.83
CA GLY A 121 2.93 -0.28 -4.96
C GLY A 121 3.46 -0.30 -6.39
N ILE A 122 3.19 -1.38 -7.15
CA ILE A 122 3.50 -1.44 -8.59
C ILE A 122 2.64 -0.43 -9.34
N ILE A 123 1.35 -0.32 -9.05
CA ILE A 123 0.48 0.68 -9.68
C ILE A 123 0.96 2.12 -9.34
N ALA A 124 1.41 2.35 -8.11
CA ALA A 124 1.96 3.62 -7.65
C ALA A 124 3.35 3.94 -8.24
N ASN A 125 4.01 2.97 -8.88
CA ASN A 125 5.34 3.11 -9.48
C ASN A 125 5.41 4.26 -10.51
N THR A 126 4.32 4.49 -11.24
CA THR A 126 4.17 5.59 -12.21
C THR A 126 4.08 6.98 -11.56
N ARG A 127 3.80 7.04 -10.26
CA ARG A 127 3.58 8.28 -9.50
C ARG A 127 4.70 8.56 -8.49
N VAL A 128 5.36 7.50 -8.00
CA VAL A 128 6.40 7.58 -6.98
C VAL A 128 7.68 6.91 -7.48
N VAL A 129 8.68 7.73 -7.81
CA VAL A 129 10.05 7.29 -8.12
C VAL A 129 10.94 7.63 -6.93
N MET A 130 11.58 6.62 -6.35
CA MET A 130 12.44 6.81 -5.19
C MET A 130 13.80 7.39 -5.61
N PRO A 131 14.48 8.15 -4.74
CA PRO A 131 15.80 8.70 -5.06
C PRO A 131 16.79 7.59 -5.45
N ARG A 132 17.42 7.75 -6.61
CA ARG A 132 18.40 6.79 -7.18
C ARG A 132 17.82 5.42 -7.54
N GLU A 133 16.50 5.32 -7.67
CA GLU A 133 15.86 4.10 -8.12
C GLU A 133 16.11 3.86 -9.62
N ASN A 134 16.55 2.65 -9.95
CA ASN A 134 16.41 2.12 -11.30
C ASN A 134 15.13 1.29 -11.34
N VAL A 135 14.11 1.81 -12.04
CA VAL A 135 12.76 1.21 -12.07
C VAL A 135 12.80 -0.20 -12.65
N ARG A 136 13.57 -0.43 -13.72
CA ARG A 136 13.68 -1.74 -14.36
C ARG A 136 14.36 -2.77 -13.45
N GLU A 137 15.45 -2.39 -12.80
CA GLU A 137 16.12 -3.26 -11.82
C GLU A 137 15.20 -3.57 -10.64
N SER A 138 14.39 -2.60 -10.22
CA SER A 138 13.42 -2.77 -9.12
C SER A 138 12.32 -3.75 -9.48
N LEU A 139 11.74 -3.63 -10.69
CA LEU A 139 10.73 -4.56 -11.21
C LEU A 139 11.29 -5.98 -11.38
N PHE A 140 12.51 -6.09 -11.92
CA PHE A 140 13.19 -7.38 -12.05
C PHE A 140 13.47 -8.03 -10.69
N ALA A 141 13.92 -7.23 -9.70
CA ALA A 141 14.14 -7.72 -8.34
C ALA A 141 12.82 -8.14 -7.66
N LEU A 142 11.69 -7.48 -7.98
CA LEU A 142 10.38 -7.89 -7.51
C LEU A 142 9.95 -9.22 -8.13
N GLY A 143 10.15 -9.41 -9.43
CA GLY A 143 9.88 -10.69 -10.10
C GLY A 143 10.62 -11.85 -9.42
N LYS A 144 11.92 -11.67 -9.12
CA LYS A 144 12.70 -12.66 -8.36
C LYS A 144 12.16 -12.90 -6.94
N ALA A 145 11.73 -11.85 -6.24
CA ALA A 145 11.16 -11.99 -4.90
C ALA A 145 9.85 -12.79 -4.93
N LYS A 146 8.97 -12.51 -5.89
CA LYS A 146 7.75 -13.28 -6.17
C LYS A 146 8.08 -14.75 -6.45
N ASP A 147 9.03 -15.03 -7.33
CA ASP A 147 9.40 -16.40 -7.69
C ASP A 147 9.97 -17.19 -6.50
N HIS A 148 10.69 -16.52 -5.60
CA HIS A 148 11.17 -17.14 -4.36
C HIS A 148 10.02 -17.58 -3.42
N ARG A 149 8.85 -16.98 -3.58
CA ARG A 149 7.62 -17.29 -2.84
C ARG A 149 6.65 -18.18 -3.64
N ARG A 150 7.07 -18.71 -4.78
CA ARG A 150 6.21 -19.57 -5.64
C ARG A 150 5.67 -20.80 -4.89
N ALA A 151 6.43 -21.32 -3.92
CA ALA A 151 5.99 -22.43 -3.07
C ALA A 151 4.81 -22.08 -2.14
N GLU A 152 4.54 -20.80 -1.90
CA GLU A 152 3.36 -20.33 -1.14
C GLU A 152 2.11 -20.22 -2.02
N GLN A 153 2.23 -20.49 -3.34
CA GLN A 153 1.10 -20.42 -4.25
C GLN A 153 0.09 -21.54 -3.98
N ASN A 154 -1.17 -21.18 -3.85
CA ASN A 154 -2.32 -22.09 -3.76
C ASN A 154 -3.47 -21.57 -4.62
N GLU A 155 -4.59 -22.28 -4.63
CA GLU A 155 -5.78 -21.91 -5.42
C GLU A 155 -6.30 -20.52 -5.02
N ASP A 156 -6.26 -20.18 -3.73
CA ASP A 156 -6.79 -18.93 -3.18
C ASP A 156 -5.95 -17.69 -3.54
N ASN A 157 -4.65 -17.85 -3.83
CA ASN A 157 -3.74 -16.72 -4.07
C ASN A 157 -3.10 -16.72 -5.46
N ALA A 158 -3.41 -17.70 -6.31
CA ALA A 158 -2.83 -17.82 -7.64
C ALA A 158 -3.09 -16.59 -8.52
N PHE A 159 -4.24 -15.95 -8.36
CA PHE A 159 -4.59 -14.73 -9.07
C PHE A 159 -3.65 -13.55 -8.75
N ILE A 160 -3.11 -13.48 -7.52
CA ILE A 160 -2.16 -12.43 -7.11
C ILE A 160 -0.84 -12.55 -7.87
N PHE A 161 -0.34 -13.77 -8.07
CA PHE A 161 0.85 -14.00 -8.89
C PHE A 161 0.64 -13.54 -10.33
N LYS A 162 -0.52 -13.86 -10.91
CA LYS A 162 -0.91 -13.45 -12.27
C LYS A 162 -0.98 -11.93 -12.39
N MET A 163 -1.61 -11.24 -11.44
CA MET A 163 -1.71 -9.78 -11.44
C MET A 163 -0.33 -9.10 -11.39
N ILE A 164 0.61 -9.64 -10.62
CA ILE A 164 1.97 -9.08 -10.55
C ILE A 164 2.70 -9.28 -11.87
N GLU A 165 2.57 -10.45 -12.50
CA GLU A 165 3.15 -10.72 -13.82
C GLU A 165 2.60 -9.74 -14.86
N GLU A 166 1.28 -9.60 -14.96
CA GLU A 166 0.61 -8.68 -15.90
C GLU A 166 1.01 -7.21 -15.69
N LEU A 167 1.07 -6.75 -14.44
CA LEU A 167 1.47 -5.37 -14.12
C LEU A 167 2.95 -5.13 -14.39
N THR A 168 3.82 -6.08 -14.03
CA THR A 168 5.27 -5.93 -14.25
C THR A 168 5.57 -5.89 -15.75
N ASP A 169 4.93 -6.76 -16.54
CA ASP A 169 5.09 -6.79 -18.00
C ASP A 169 4.59 -5.50 -18.66
N ARG A 170 3.44 -4.99 -18.19
CA ARG A 170 2.90 -3.70 -18.65
C ARG A 170 3.87 -2.56 -18.38
N GLU A 171 4.39 -2.44 -17.16
CA GLU A 171 5.31 -1.36 -16.78
C GLU A 171 6.63 -1.45 -17.55
N MET A 172 7.17 -2.66 -17.76
CA MET A 172 8.37 -2.86 -18.58
C MET A 172 8.15 -2.52 -20.07
N GLY A 173 6.94 -2.69 -20.58
CA GLY A 173 6.58 -2.37 -21.97
C GLY A 173 6.36 -0.88 -22.25
N MET A 174 6.10 -0.06 -21.21
CA MET A 174 5.78 1.36 -21.35
C MET A 174 7.02 2.27 -21.59
N ASP A 175 8.25 1.77 -21.40
CA ASP A 175 9.50 2.52 -21.61
C ASP A 175 9.90 2.73 -23.11
N ASN A 176 9.09 2.25 -24.06
CA ASN A 176 9.40 2.31 -25.51
C ASN A 176 8.79 3.51 -26.26
N PHE A 177 8.32 4.55 -25.56
CA PHE A 177 7.75 5.77 -26.17
C PHE A 177 8.33 7.05 -25.58
#